data_AF-A0A661VMB9-F1
#
_entry.id   AF-A0A661VMB9-F1
#
_cell.length_a   1.000
_cell.length_b   1.000
_cell.length_c   1.000
_cell.angle_alpha   90.00
_cell.angle_beta   90.00
_cell.angle_gamma   90.00
#
_symmetry.space_group_name_H-M   'P 1'
#
loop_
_entity.id
_entity.type
_entity.pdbx_description
1 polymer ?
#
loop_
_entity_poly.entity_id
_entity_poly.type
_entity_poly.pdbx_seq_one_letter_code
_entity_poly.pdbx_strand_id
1 'polypeptide(L)'
;GGVGRGGPLGATLVYFALLGLGYLCVEIPLLQRFILFLGHPAYAMATVLFALLLFSGLGSLLSRRVPLRLVLSLLPLLVVAYALGLSVLFRATLAAPLWGRLLVAVVALAPPGLLMGMPFPKGLALLERGSPTLIAWAWGVNGAVSVVASILAALLALSFGFLAVLAVGAGCYAGAWVTASAIRILPDGDAPPPPAR
;
A
#
# COMPACT_ATOMS: atom_id res chain seq x y z
N GLY A 1 37.94 -9.66 -10.09
CA GLY A 1 37.17 -9.52 -8.83
C GLY A 1 35.96 -8.66 -9.09
N GLY A 2 34.77 -9.28 -9.06
CA GLY A 2 33.50 -8.61 -9.32
C GLY A 2 32.92 -8.03 -8.03
N VAL A 3 32.79 -6.71 -7.97
CA VAL A 3 32.06 -5.97 -6.95
C VAL A 3 31.41 -4.76 -7.64
N GLY A 4 30.09 -4.60 -7.54
CA GLY A 4 29.47 -3.27 -7.66
C GLY A 4 28.38 -2.98 -8.70
N ARG A 5 27.79 -3.95 -9.43
CA ARG A 5 26.63 -3.68 -10.33
C ARG A 5 25.25 -4.07 -9.76
N GLY A 6 25.17 -4.58 -8.53
CA GLY A 6 23.92 -5.05 -7.91
C GLY A 6 23.04 -3.99 -7.24
N GLY A 7 23.50 -2.74 -7.13
CA GLY A 7 22.82 -1.68 -6.36
C GLY A 7 21.41 -1.28 -6.84
N PRO A 8 21.19 -1.02 -8.14
CA PRO A 8 19.88 -0.56 -8.64
C PRO A 8 18.83 -1.69 -8.67
N LEU A 9 19.28 -2.89 -9.01
CA LEU A 9 18.47 -4.09 -9.14
C LEU A 9 17.92 -4.54 -7.79
N GLY A 10 18.81 -4.78 -6.82
CA GLY A 10 18.42 -5.26 -5.49
C GLY A 10 17.48 -4.28 -4.79
N ALA A 11 17.79 -2.98 -4.83
CA ALA A 11 16.95 -1.96 -4.22
C ALA A 11 15.56 -1.87 -4.88
N THR A 12 15.46 -2.05 -6.21
CA THR A 12 14.18 -2.10 -6.92
C THR A 12 13.34 -3.30 -6.48
N LEU A 13 13.94 -4.49 -6.39
CA LEU A 13 13.23 -5.67 -5.92
C LEU A 13 12.77 -5.54 -4.47
N VAL A 14 13.61 -4.97 -3.60
CA VAL A 14 13.26 -4.68 -2.21
C VAL A 14 12.10 -3.68 -2.14
N TYR A 15 12.09 -2.65 -2.97
CA TYR A 15 10.97 -1.70 -3.05
C TYR A 15 9.64 -2.42 -3.36
N PHE A 16 9.58 -3.25 -4.41
CA PHE A 16 8.36 -3.98 -4.75
C PHE A 16 7.98 -5.04 -3.71
N ALA A 17 8.95 -5.69 -3.08
CA ALA A 17 8.72 -6.58 -1.95
C ALA A 17 8.05 -5.86 -0.78
N LEU A 18 8.58 -4.70 -0.39
CA LEU A 18 8.03 -3.89 0.71
C LEU A 18 6.63 -3.36 0.39
N LEU A 19 6.34 -3.03 -0.87
CA LEU A 19 4.99 -2.65 -1.29
C LEU A 19 3.99 -3.79 -1.10
N GLY A 20 4.30 -5.00 -1.58
CA GLY A 20 3.41 -6.16 -1.42
C GLY A 20 3.21 -6.57 0.03
N LEU A 21 4.30 -6.58 0.81
CA LEU A 21 4.26 -6.83 2.25
C LEU A 21 3.42 -5.78 2.99
N GLY A 22 3.70 -4.50 2.73
CA GLY A 22 2.97 -3.38 3.32
C GLY A 22 1.48 -3.39 2.99
N TYR A 23 1.13 -3.70 1.73
CA TYR A 23 -0.25 -3.78 1.27
C TYR A 23 -1.04 -4.81 2.08
N LEU A 24 -0.53 -6.04 2.19
CA LEU A 24 -1.23 -7.10 2.92
C LEU A 24 -1.18 -6.96 4.44
N CYS A 25 -0.10 -6.41 4.99
CA CYS A 25 -0.04 -6.06 6.42
C CYS A 25 -1.06 -4.98 6.79
N VAL A 26 -1.53 -4.17 5.86
CA VAL A 26 -2.60 -3.21 6.11
C VAL A 26 -3.97 -3.78 5.77
N GLU A 27 -4.10 -4.47 4.63
CA GLU A 27 -5.36 -5.03 4.15
C GLU A 27 -5.93 -6.09 5.09
N ILE A 28 -5.13 -7.05 5.56
CA ILE A 28 -5.62 -8.16 6.39
C ILE A 28 -6.17 -7.69 7.75
N PRO A 29 -5.45 -6.85 8.52
CA PRO A 29 -6.01 -6.30 9.76
C PRO A 29 -7.26 -5.45 9.54
N LEU A 30 -7.33 -4.69 8.44
CA LEU A 30 -8.53 -3.94 8.10
C LEU A 30 -9.70 -4.89 7.81
N LEU A 31 -9.50 -5.91 6.98
CA LEU A 31 -10.51 -6.94 6.71
C LEU A 31 -11.05 -7.55 8.00
N GLN A 32 -10.18 -8.00 8.90
CA GLN A 32 -10.57 -8.62 10.17
C GLN A 32 -11.34 -7.63 11.06
N ARG A 33 -10.88 -6.38 11.15
CA ARG A 33 -11.58 -5.30 11.87
C ARG A 33 -12.96 -5.00 11.28
N PHE A 34 -13.10 -4.99 9.96
CA PHE A 34 -14.37 -4.78 9.27
C PHE A 34 -15.30 -6.00 9.36
N ILE A 35 -14.77 -7.23 9.42
CA ILE A 35 -15.58 -8.43 9.72
C ILE A 35 -16.24 -8.28 11.10
N LEU A 36 -15.49 -7.87 12.12
CA LEU A 36 -16.04 -7.59 13.45
C LEU A 36 -17.03 -6.42 13.42
N PHE A 37 -16.76 -5.39 12.62
CA PHE A 37 -17.64 -4.22 12.48
C PHE A 37 -18.87 -4.47 11.60
N LEU A 38 -18.96 -5.51 10.76
CA LEU A 38 -20.18 -5.81 9.99
C LEU A 38 -20.92 -7.03 10.55
N GLY A 39 -20.26 -7.82 11.40
CA GLY A 39 -20.79 -9.04 11.99
C GLY A 39 -20.95 -10.21 11.02
N HIS A 40 -20.64 -10.00 9.74
CA HIS A 40 -20.84 -10.97 8.66
C HIS A 40 -19.57 -11.05 7.78
N PRO A 41 -18.83 -12.17 7.83
CA PRO A 41 -17.57 -12.32 7.11
C PRO A 41 -17.70 -12.10 5.60
N ALA A 42 -18.75 -12.65 4.98
CA ALA A 42 -18.98 -12.54 3.54
C ALA A 42 -19.18 -11.09 3.10
N TYR A 43 -20.02 -10.32 3.80
CA TYR A 43 -20.27 -8.92 3.47
C TYR A 43 -19.04 -8.05 3.69
N ALA A 44 -18.29 -8.28 4.77
CA ALA A 44 -17.06 -7.53 5.04
C ALA A 44 -15.99 -7.80 3.98
N MET A 45 -15.71 -9.06 3.65
CA MET A 45 -14.75 -9.41 2.60
C MET A 45 -15.14 -8.76 1.27
N ALA A 46 -16.39 -8.92 0.84
CA ALA A 46 -16.86 -8.35 -0.42
C ALA A 46 -16.75 -6.82 -0.42
N THR A 47 -17.21 -6.16 0.63
CA THR A 47 -17.20 -4.68 0.72
C THR A 47 -15.79 -4.12 0.77
N VAL A 48 -14.92 -4.71 1.59
CA VAL A 48 -13.56 -4.23 1.79
C VAL A 48 -12.74 -4.45 0.54
N LEU A 49 -12.77 -5.65 -0.05
CA LEU A 49 -12.06 -5.93 -1.30
C LEU A 49 -12.60 -5.06 -2.43
N PHE A 50 -13.93 -4.92 -2.57
CA PHE A 50 -14.53 -4.05 -3.57
C PHE A 50 -14.05 -2.60 -3.41
N ALA A 51 -14.12 -2.04 -2.19
CA ALA A 51 -13.69 -0.68 -1.92
C ALA A 51 -12.19 -0.52 -2.19
N LEU A 52 -11.35 -1.39 -1.64
CA LEU A 52 -9.90 -1.32 -1.84
C LEU A 52 -9.52 -1.46 -3.32
N LEU A 53 -10.15 -2.36 -4.08
CA LEU A 53 -9.90 -2.49 -5.51
C LEU A 53 -10.37 -1.27 -6.30
N LEU A 54 -11.58 -0.76 -6.01
CA LEU A 54 -12.13 0.43 -6.66
C LEU A 54 -11.25 1.66 -6.42
N PHE A 55 -10.93 1.94 -5.15
CA PHE A 55 -10.13 3.08 -4.76
C PHE A 55 -8.66 2.91 -5.13
N SER A 56 -8.09 1.70 -5.10
CA SER A 56 -6.74 1.46 -5.62
C SER A 56 -6.66 1.66 -7.12
N GLY A 57 -7.71 1.27 -7.87
CA GLY A 57 -7.82 1.54 -9.30
C GLY A 57 -7.87 3.04 -9.60
N LEU A 58 -8.67 3.81 -8.84
CA LEU A 58 -8.71 5.28 -8.94
C LEU A 58 -7.37 5.90 -8.53
N GLY A 59 -6.72 5.38 -7.49
CA GLY A 59 -5.39 5.77 -7.05
C GLY A 59 -4.34 5.57 -8.13
N SER A 60 -4.39 4.44 -8.84
CA SER A 60 -3.53 4.16 -10.00
C SER A 60 -3.67 5.21 -11.10
N LEU A 61 -4.89 5.64 -11.42
CA LEU A 61 -5.13 6.71 -12.40
C LEU A 61 -4.57 8.06 -11.92
N LEU A 62 -4.81 8.39 -10.64
CA LEU A 62 -4.34 9.63 -10.04
C LEU A 62 -2.83 9.65 -9.78
N SER A 63 -2.18 8.48 -9.77
CA SER A 63 -0.74 8.33 -9.54
C SER A 63 0.08 9.17 -10.52
N ARG A 64 -0.41 9.45 -11.74
CA ARG A 64 0.26 10.30 -12.72
C ARG A 64 0.42 11.75 -12.25
N ARG A 65 -0.50 12.25 -11.42
CA ARG A 65 -0.54 13.65 -10.98
C ARG A 65 0.05 13.89 -9.59
N VAL A 66 0.18 12.85 -8.78
CA VAL A 66 0.66 12.96 -7.39
C VAL A 66 2.11 12.47 -7.29
N PRO A 67 3.03 13.20 -6.64
CA PRO A 67 4.42 12.78 -6.50
C PRO A 67 4.55 11.55 -5.58
N LEU A 68 5.38 10.57 -5.97
CA LEU A 68 5.57 9.32 -5.21
C LEU A 68 6.01 9.58 -3.76
N ARG A 69 6.88 10.57 -3.58
CA ARG A 69 7.42 10.97 -2.27
C ARG A 69 6.30 11.29 -1.30
N LEU A 70 5.34 12.09 -1.76
CA LEU A 70 4.23 12.55 -0.95
C LEU A 70 3.34 11.38 -0.55
N VAL A 71 3.02 10.51 -1.52
CA VAL A 71 2.24 9.28 -1.27
C VAL A 71 2.94 8.43 -0.21
N LEU A 72 4.19 8.05 -0.45
CA LEU A 72 4.95 7.17 0.45
C LEU A 72 5.25 7.81 1.81
N SER A 73 5.25 9.15 1.94
CA SER A 73 5.34 9.83 3.24
C SER A 73 4.00 9.89 3.98
N LEU A 74 2.89 10.07 3.26
CA LEU A 74 1.55 10.17 3.86
C LEU A 74 1.01 8.81 4.26
N LEU A 75 1.39 7.75 3.55
CA LEU A 75 0.83 6.42 3.73
C LEU A 75 1.12 5.83 5.13
N PRO A 76 2.37 5.85 5.66
CA PRO A 76 2.62 5.44 7.04
C PRO A 76 1.83 6.27 8.07
N LEU A 77 1.74 7.58 7.87
CA LEU A 77 0.98 8.47 8.75
C LEU A 77 -0.51 8.11 8.75
N LEU A 78 -1.07 7.86 7.57
CA LEU A 78 -2.46 7.42 7.43
C LEU A 78 -2.68 6.07 8.12
N VAL A 79 -1.78 5.10 7.91
CA VAL A 79 -1.90 3.77 8.53
C VAL A 79 -1.86 3.86 10.05
N VAL A 80 -0.99 4.70 10.62
CA VAL A 80 -0.96 4.94 12.07
C VAL A 80 -2.24 5.63 12.55
N ALA A 81 -2.72 6.66 11.83
CA ALA A 81 -3.97 7.32 12.15
C ALA A 81 -5.16 6.34 12.16
N TYR A 82 -5.21 5.42 11.19
CA TYR A 82 -6.22 4.36 11.14
C TYR A 82 -6.04 3.33 12.25
N ALA A 83 -4.80 2.96 12.58
CA ALA A 83 -4.52 2.02 13.65
C ALA A 83 -5.14 2.47 14.97
N LEU A 84 -5.04 3.77 15.28
CA LEU A 84 -5.54 4.41 16.50
C LEU A 84 -7.01 4.86 16.41
N GLY A 85 -7.46 5.35 15.25
CA GLY A 85 -8.77 5.99 15.09
C GLY A 85 -9.93 5.06 14.74
N LEU A 86 -9.67 3.88 14.14
CA LEU A 86 -10.75 2.99 13.69
C LEU A 86 -11.63 2.49 14.84
N SER A 87 -11.04 2.26 16.01
CA SER A 87 -11.75 1.82 17.20
C SER A 87 -12.77 2.84 17.68
N VAL A 88 -12.45 4.13 17.61
CA VAL A 88 -13.36 5.23 17.94
C VAL A 88 -14.48 5.33 16.90
N LEU A 89 -14.13 5.28 15.61
CA LEU A 89 -15.10 5.32 14.52
C LEU A 89 -16.14 4.19 14.65
N PHE A 90 -15.68 2.96 14.91
CA PHE A 90 -16.56 1.82 15.07
C PHE A 90 -17.48 1.96 16.29
N ARG A 91 -16.97 2.43 17.43
CA ARG A 91 -17.80 2.70 18.62
C ARG A 91 -18.90 3.72 18.34
N ALA A 92 -18.59 4.80 17.62
CA ALA A 92 -19.56 5.83 17.28
C ALA A 92 -20.63 5.35 16.27
N THR A 93 -20.27 4.43 15.38
CA THR A 93 -21.14 3.99 14.26
C THR A 93 -21.74 2.59 14.46
N LEU A 94 -21.46 1.94 15.59
CA LEU A 94 -21.97 0.60 15.91
C LEU A 94 -23.50 0.53 16.02
N ALA A 95 -24.13 1.63 16.45
CA ALA A 95 -25.59 1.74 16.56
C ALA A 95 -26.30 1.98 15.21
N ALA A 96 -25.55 2.23 14.13
CA ALA A 96 -26.13 2.46 12.81
C ALA A 96 -26.67 1.14 12.19
N PRO A 97 -27.70 1.22 11.32
CA PRO A 97 -28.16 0.06 10.57
C PRO A 97 -27.07 -0.46 9.62
N LEU A 98 -27.20 -1.71 9.16
CA LEU A 98 -26.21 -2.39 8.32
C LEU A 98 -25.79 -1.55 7.10
N TRP A 99 -26.74 -0.93 6.41
CA TRP A 99 -26.48 -0.04 5.27
C TRP A 99 -25.61 1.17 5.63
N GLY A 100 -25.82 1.77 6.80
CA GLY A 100 -24.98 2.85 7.30
C GLY A 100 -23.56 2.37 7.59
N ARG A 101 -23.42 1.18 8.19
CA ARG A 101 -22.10 0.56 8.46
C ARG A 101 -21.35 0.23 7.18
N LEU A 102 -22.05 -0.23 6.13
CA LEU A 102 -21.48 -0.46 4.80
C LEU A 102 -20.96 0.84 4.18
N LEU A 103 -21.76 1.91 4.19
CA LEU A 103 -21.32 3.22 3.67
C LEU A 103 -20.12 3.76 4.44
N VAL A 104 -20.15 3.69 5.78
CA VAL A 104 -19.01 4.08 6.63
C VAL A 104 -17.77 3.26 6.28
N ALA A 105 -17.90 1.95 6.05
CA ALA A 105 -16.78 1.09 5.66
C ALA A 105 -16.18 1.51 4.31
N VAL A 106 -17.03 1.71 3.29
CA VAL A 106 -16.58 2.16 1.96
C VAL A 106 -15.87 3.52 2.04
N VAL A 107 -16.46 4.49 2.74
CA VAL A 107 -15.88 5.83 2.90
C VAL A 107 -14.57 5.76 3.71
N ALA A 108 -14.54 4.96 4.77
CA ALA A 108 -13.32 4.77 5.57
C ALA A 108 -12.21 4.10 4.77
N LEU A 109 -12.52 3.21 3.82
CA LEU A 109 -11.52 2.54 2.99
C LEU A 109 -11.05 3.38 1.80
N ALA A 110 -11.73 4.48 1.49
CA ALA A 110 -11.37 5.33 0.36
C ALA A 110 -9.97 5.95 0.48
N PRO A 111 -9.59 6.62 1.59
CA PRO A 111 -8.24 7.17 1.74
C PRO A 111 -7.13 6.11 1.66
N PRO A 112 -7.16 4.99 2.41
CA PRO A 112 -6.10 4.00 2.34
C PRO A 112 -6.07 3.31 0.98
N GLY A 113 -7.23 2.96 0.38
CA GLY A 113 -7.27 2.37 -0.95
C GLY A 113 -6.65 3.27 -2.03
N LEU A 114 -6.98 4.56 -2.03
CA LEU A 114 -6.40 5.53 -2.96
C LEU A 114 -4.88 5.62 -2.82
N LEU A 115 -4.37 5.81 -1.59
CA LEU A 115 -2.95 5.97 -1.33
C LEU A 115 -2.16 4.67 -1.56
N MET A 116 -2.70 3.51 -1.19
CA MET A 116 -2.06 2.21 -1.37
C MET A 116 -2.00 1.77 -2.84
N GLY A 117 -2.94 2.21 -3.68
CA GLY A 117 -2.95 1.91 -5.11
C GLY A 117 -1.98 2.74 -5.97
N MET A 118 -1.39 3.82 -5.44
CA MET A 118 -0.52 4.73 -6.20
C MET A 118 0.95 4.27 -6.38
N PRO A 119 1.63 3.68 -5.37
CA PRO A 119 3.08 3.41 -5.44
C PRO A 119 3.48 2.37 -6.48
N PHE A 120 2.66 1.34 -6.68
CA PHE A 120 2.98 0.22 -7.55
C PHE A 120 2.94 0.61 -9.05
N PRO A 121 1.85 1.20 -9.59
CA PRO A 121 1.81 1.66 -10.98
C PRO A 121 2.86 2.72 -11.29
N LYS A 122 3.14 3.62 -10.34
CA LYS A 122 4.18 4.63 -10.52
C LYS A 122 5.58 4.03 -10.56
N GLY A 123 5.88 3.06 -9.68
CA GLY A 123 7.12 2.29 -9.74
C GLY A 123 7.28 1.60 -11.09
N LEU A 124 6.21 0.97 -11.59
CA LEU A 124 6.22 0.28 -12.87
C LEU A 124 6.48 1.22 -14.06
N ALA A 125 5.82 2.38 -14.09
CA ALA A 125 6.03 3.39 -15.13
C ALA A 125 7.48 3.93 -15.18
N LEU A 126 8.19 3.91 -14.06
CA LEU A 126 9.62 4.27 -14.00
C LEU A 126 10.50 3.15 -14.54
N LEU A 127 10.17 1.89 -14.24
CA LEU A 127 10.86 0.72 -14.79
C LEU A 127 10.69 0.63 -16.30
N GLU A 128 9.51 0.95 -16.84
CA GLU A 128 9.26 0.99 -18.29
C GLU A 128 10.20 1.96 -19.03
N ARG A 129 10.60 3.07 -18.39
CA ARG A 129 11.50 4.06 -18.99
C ARG A 129 12.98 3.70 -18.85
N GLY A 130 13.37 3.07 -17.75
CA GLY A 130 14.77 2.83 -17.41
C GLY A 130 15.26 1.40 -17.67
N SER A 131 14.45 0.39 -17.36
CA SER A 131 14.85 -1.03 -17.42
C SER A 131 13.62 -1.95 -17.53
N PRO A 132 13.04 -2.11 -18.74
CA PRO A 132 11.83 -2.90 -18.96
C PRO A 132 11.96 -4.38 -18.54
N THR A 133 13.18 -4.93 -18.59
CA THR A 133 13.47 -6.30 -18.15
C THR A 133 13.17 -6.55 -16.66
N LEU A 134 13.13 -5.50 -15.84
CA LEU A 134 12.85 -5.61 -14.41
C LEU A 134 11.35 -5.71 -14.08
N ILE A 135 10.47 -5.42 -15.05
CA ILE A 135 9.02 -5.45 -14.86
C ILE A 135 8.55 -6.86 -14.45
N ALA A 136 9.03 -7.90 -15.14
CA ALA A 136 8.70 -9.29 -14.81
C ALA A 136 9.17 -9.66 -13.40
N TRP A 137 10.37 -9.20 -13.01
CA TRP A 137 10.90 -9.42 -11.66
C TRP A 137 10.11 -8.67 -10.58
N ALA A 138 9.69 -7.43 -10.85
CA ALA A 138 8.86 -6.66 -9.94
C ALA A 138 7.53 -7.37 -9.65
N TRP A 139 6.85 -7.87 -10.69
CA TRP A 139 5.65 -8.69 -10.54
C TRP A 139 5.91 -10.00 -9.81
N GLY A 140 6.98 -10.71 -10.16
CA GLY A 140 7.33 -11.99 -9.54
C GLY A 140 7.62 -11.86 -8.04
N VAL A 141 8.44 -10.88 -7.65
CA VAL A 141 8.76 -10.62 -6.25
C VAL A 141 7.55 -10.13 -5.48
N ASN A 142 6.78 -9.19 -6.03
CA ASN A 142 5.57 -8.70 -5.38
C ASN A 142 4.55 -9.83 -5.15
N GLY A 143 4.35 -10.70 -6.15
CA GLY A 143 3.48 -11.87 -6.04
C GLY A 143 3.95 -12.85 -4.97
N ALA A 144 5.22 -13.25 -5.00
CA ALA A 144 5.80 -14.17 -4.02
C ALA A 144 5.72 -13.61 -2.59
N VAL A 145 6.08 -12.34 -2.41
CA VAL A 145 6.05 -11.69 -1.09
C VAL A 145 4.61 -11.53 -0.60
N SER A 146 3.65 -11.25 -1.48
CA SER A 146 2.23 -11.17 -1.10
C SER A 146 1.71 -12.51 -0.55
N VAL A 147 2.06 -13.64 -1.16
CA VAL A 147 1.67 -14.95 -0.61
C VAL A 147 2.18 -15.12 0.82
N VAL A 148 3.47 -14.88 1.04
CA VAL A 148 4.10 -15.00 2.37
C VAL A 148 3.50 -14.00 3.36
N ALA A 149 3.32 -12.75 2.93
CA ALA A 149 2.77 -11.66 3.71
C ALA A 149 1.32 -11.93 4.15
N SER A 150 0.50 -12.60 3.33
CA SER A 150 -0.88 -12.92 3.68
C SER A 150 -0.95 -13.81 4.93
N ILE A 151 -0.10 -14.83 5.00
CA ILE A 151 -0.02 -15.77 6.12
C ILE A 151 0.65 -15.09 7.31
N LEU A 152 1.76 -14.38 7.10
CA LEU A 152 2.46 -13.67 8.17
C LEU A 152 1.59 -12.61 8.83
N ALA A 153 0.85 -11.81 8.05
CA ALA A 153 -0.02 -10.78 8.60
C ALA A 153 -1.17 -11.39 9.42
N ALA A 154 -1.77 -12.49 8.97
CA ALA A 154 -2.77 -13.20 9.74
C ALA A 154 -2.21 -13.77 11.06
N LEU A 155 -1.04 -14.41 11.02
CA LEU A 155 -0.36 -14.96 12.20
C LEU A 155 0.04 -13.85 13.18
N LEU A 156 0.61 -12.75 12.69
CA LEU A 156 0.97 -11.61 13.53
C LEU A 156 -0.27 -10.94 14.14
N ALA A 157 -1.39 -10.86 13.40
CA ALA A 157 -2.63 -10.30 13.91
C ALA A 157 -3.21 -11.16 15.05
N LEU A 158 -3.11 -12.48 14.94
CA LEU A 158 -3.55 -13.43 15.96
C LEU A 158 -2.64 -13.40 17.20
N SER A 159 -1.32 -13.30 17.01
CA SER A 159 -0.33 -13.39 18.09
C SER A 159 -0.08 -12.07 18.82
N PHE A 160 -0.04 -10.95 18.09
CA PHE A 160 0.36 -9.63 18.60
C PHE A 160 -0.72 -8.56 18.43
N GLY A 161 -1.85 -8.90 17.80
CA GLY A 161 -2.97 -7.99 17.57
C GLY A 161 -2.80 -7.09 16.33
N PHE A 162 -3.90 -6.46 15.92
CA PHE A 162 -3.96 -5.65 14.70
C PHE A 162 -3.02 -4.44 14.69
N LEU A 163 -2.77 -3.83 15.84
CA LEU A 163 -1.89 -2.65 15.94
C LEU A 163 -0.45 -2.98 15.53
N ALA A 164 0.06 -4.12 15.97
CA ALA A 164 1.42 -4.55 15.63
C ALA A 164 1.57 -4.77 14.13
N VAL A 165 0.59 -5.42 13.49
CA VAL A 165 0.62 -5.67 12.04
C VAL A 165 0.52 -4.37 11.24
N LEU A 166 -0.35 -3.45 11.65
CA LEU A 166 -0.45 -2.13 11.02
C LEU A 166 0.84 -1.32 11.19
N ALA A 167 1.53 -1.43 12.33
CA ALA A 167 2.83 -0.79 12.55
C ALA A 167 3.92 -1.40 11.64
N VAL A 168 3.92 -2.73 11.46
CA VAL A 168 4.80 -3.40 10.48
C VAL A 168 4.50 -2.92 9.07
N GLY A 169 3.23 -2.81 8.69
CA GLY A 169 2.81 -2.28 7.39
C GLY A 169 3.29 -0.84 7.17
N ALA A 170 3.10 0.05 8.14
CA ALA A 170 3.62 1.41 8.12
C ALA A 170 5.16 1.44 7.98
N GLY A 171 5.86 0.54 8.69
CA GLY A 171 7.30 0.36 8.57
C GLY A 171 7.74 -0.09 7.18
N CYS A 172 6.97 -0.97 6.53
CA CYS A 172 7.23 -1.41 5.16
C CYS A 172 7.12 -0.25 4.17
N TYR A 173 6.07 0.58 4.30
CA TYR A 173 5.91 1.77 3.45
C TYR A 173 6.98 2.85 3.71
N ALA A 174 7.41 3.02 4.96
CA ALA A 174 8.55 3.88 5.28
C ALA A 174 9.85 3.34 4.67
N GLY A 175 10.08 2.02 4.75
CA GLY A 175 11.19 1.36 4.08
C GLY A 175 11.14 1.54 2.55
N ALA A 176 9.95 1.44 1.96
CA ALA A 176 9.75 1.68 0.53
C ALA A 176 10.05 3.14 0.14
N TRP A 177 9.77 4.11 1.03
CA TRP A 177 10.17 5.50 0.82
C TRP A 177 11.70 5.65 0.81
N VAL A 178 12.40 5.03 1.78
CA VAL A 178 13.87 5.06 1.86
C VAL A 178 14.49 4.42 0.62
N THR A 179 14.02 3.24 0.22
CA THR A 179 14.55 2.55 -0.98
C THR A 179 14.24 3.33 -2.26
N ALA A 180 13.04 3.88 -2.41
CA ALA A 180 12.70 4.75 -3.54
C ALA A 180 13.58 6.00 -3.62
N SER A 181 13.94 6.59 -2.48
CA SER A 181 14.86 7.74 -2.41
C SER A 181 16.30 7.35 -2.79
N ALA A 182 16.75 6.15 -2.40
CA ALA A 182 18.08 5.64 -2.72
C ALA A 182 18.26 5.29 -4.21
N ILE A 183 17.19 4.87 -4.90
CA ILE A 183 17.23 4.46 -6.31
C ILE A 183 17.17 5.66 -7.28
N ARG A 184 17.02 6.91 -6.80
CA ARG A 184 16.71 8.08 -7.64
C ARG A 184 15.51 7.84 -8.57
N ILE A 185 14.50 7.12 -8.07
CA ILE A 185 13.15 7.06 -8.65
C ILE A 185 12.47 8.46 -8.58
N LEU A 186 13.09 9.42 -7.89
CA LEU A 186 12.76 10.83 -7.85
C LEU A 186 13.75 11.60 -8.74
N PRO A 187 13.36 12.02 -9.94
CA PRO A 187 14.00 13.17 -10.57
C PRO A 187 13.70 14.40 -9.71
N ASP A 188 14.72 15.13 -9.29
CA ASP A 188 14.55 16.50 -8.81
C ASP A 188 14.06 17.34 -10.00
N GLY A 189 12.76 17.66 -10.01
CA GLY A 189 12.16 18.60 -10.95
C GLY A 189 11.71 17.98 -12.28
N ASP A 190 10.40 18.05 -12.52
CA ASP A 190 9.79 17.99 -13.85
C ASP A 190 10.16 19.25 -14.66
N ALA A 191 11.44 19.51 -14.89
CA ALA A 191 11.88 20.57 -15.80
C ALA A 191 12.06 19.96 -17.21
N PRO A 192 11.26 20.37 -18.22
CA PRO A 192 11.50 19.95 -19.59
C PRO A 192 12.90 20.40 -20.04
N PRO A 193 13.61 19.61 -20.87
CA PRO A 193 14.89 20.02 -21.41
C PRO A 193 14.74 21.34 -22.18
N PRO A 194 15.68 22.30 -22.04
CA PRO A 194 15.63 23.55 -22.80
C PRO A 194 15.65 23.22 -24.30
N PRO A 195 14.89 23.96 -25.13
CA PRO A 195 14.91 23.76 -26.58
C PRO A 195 16.33 23.97 -27.10
N ALA A 196 16.82 23.00 -27.88
CA ALA A 196 18.11 23.10 -28.54
C ALA A 196 18.15 24.38 -29.38
N ARG A 197 19.14 25.23 -29.11
CA ARG A 197 19.53 26.34 -29.98
C ARG A 197 20.63 25.89 -30.92
#